data_AF-A0A7V5Y723-F1
#
_entry.id   AF-A0A7V5Y723-F1
#
_cell.length_a   1.000
_cell.length_b   1.000
_cell.length_c   1.000
_cell.angle_alpha   90.00
_cell.angle_beta   90.00
_cell.angle_gamma   90.00
#
_symmetry.space_group_name_H-M   'P 1'
#
loop_
_entity.id
_entity.type
_entity.pdbx_description
1 polymer ?
#
loop_
_entity_poly.entity_id
_entity_poly.type
_entity_poly.pdbx_seq_one_letter_code
_entity_poly.pdbx_strand_id
1 'polypeptide(L)'
;MVPVRVDFYRLREEVRQAIAQQIKRLLDKEWDPFEASWLAYALSQEGFEGNQLLQALLDRLERWAKEDGTRAVQRSIGPLCFLAYFLFKNNKNEPDLETIVLNKIEELCQGINHKFSPVNDPEQMFPVALLVGTSGKEPHRDTVVKAIQARLNGTLKRRILYAASLRELSKTVSIVTQGDEPNDPGSIIAMVWFCERYEGEREKWWKSFESIRETVSLNSVENVESSYVLSAAEIAMLYESLVRETNNPDPKLLFELYPLHPLIKNGEIVRKLFREANYVHAVFEAFKLFENYIRQLTGLDKEARSIVQESMRKESPKIKFNSLQGNSERNEQEGLKLISEGICAAIRNPKAHEPSFAPTVQIDAYEALDQLVTISYILKRIDRAEVVPPPVQANENGSKHSEENTT
;
A
#
# COMPACT_ATOMS: atom_id res chain seq x y z
N MET A 1 -3.86 17.42 7.76
CA MET A 1 -3.23 16.44 6.84
C MET A 1 -4.34 15.76 6.02
N VAL A 2 -4.26 15.82 4.69
CA VAL A 2 -5.27 15.24 3.78
C VAL A 2 -5.15 13.71 3.78
N PRO A 3 -6.25 12.96 3.95
CA PRO A 3 -6.23 11.49 3.89
C PRO A 3 -6.00 11.00 2.45
N VAL A 4 -5.31 9.86 2.29
CA VAL A 4 -5.28 9.14 1.01
C VAL A 4 -6.72 8.71 0.69
N ARG A 5 -7.17 8.94 -0.55
CA ARG A 5 -8.52 8.55 -1.02
C ARG A 5 -8.49 7.66 -2.26
N VAL A 6 -7.31 7.14 -2.60
CA VAL A 6 -7.09 6.26 -3.74
C VAL A 6 -7.88 4.96 -3.55
N ASP A 7 -8.76 4.65 -4.48
CA ASP A 7 -9.30 3.30 -4.67
C ASP A 7 -8.30 2.51 -5.51
N PHE A 8 -7.44 1.74 -4.84
CA PHE A 8 -6.35 1.00 -5.50
C PHE A 8 -6.86 -0.06 -6.47
N TYR A 9 -8.01 -0.70 -6.20
CA TYR A 9 -8.57 -1.71 -7.09
C TYR A 9 -9.10 -1.08 -8.37
N ARG A 10 -9.84 0.01 -8.24
CA ARG A 10 -10.33 0.76 -9.39
C ARG A 10 -9.16 1.32 -10.22
N LEU A 11 -8.17 1.92 -9.56
CA LEU A 11 -7.00 2.48 -10.25
C LEU A 11 -6.18 1.38 -10.96
N ARG A 12 -6.01 0.20 -10.36
CA ARG A 12 -5.38 -0.96 -11.00
C ARG A 12 -6.09 -1.34 -12.29
N GLU A 13 -7.42 -1.39 -12.28
CA GLU A 13 -8.20 -1.72 -13.47
C GLU A 13 -8.11 -0.63 -14.56
N GLU A 14 -8.16 0.65 -14.17
CA GLU A 14 -7.96 1.78 -15.08
C GLU A 14 -6.58 1.70 -15.79
N VAL A 15 -5.51 1.42 -15.03
CA VAL A 15 -4.15 1.26 -15.59
C VAL A 15 -4.05 -0.01 -16.46
N ARG A 16 -4.67 -1.12 -16.05
CA ARG A 16 -4.72 -2.36 -16.84
C ARG A 16 -5.35 -2.13 -18.21
N GLN A 17 -6.45 -1.40 -18.27
CA GLN A 17 -7.15 -1.08 -19.51
C GLN A 17 -6.29 -0.21 -20.43
N ALA A 18 -5.58 0.78 -19.88
CA ALA A 18 -4.64 1.59 -20.64
C ALA A 18 -3.50 0.74 -21.22
N ILE A 19 -2.92 -0.18 -20.43
CA ILE A 19 -1.91 -1.14 -20.91
C ILE A 19 -2.46 -1.94 -22.10
N ALA A 20 -3.67 -2.50 -22.00
CA ALA A 20 -4.27 -3.28 -23.07
C ALA A 20 -4.48 -2.45 -24.37
N GLN A 21 -4.89 -1.19 -24.24
CA GLN A 21 -5.04 -0.28 -25.39
C GLN A 21 -3.70 0.01 -26.07
N GLN A 22 -2.65 0.27 -25.29
CA GLN A 22 -1.31 0.51 -25.83
C GLN A 22 -0.73 -0.73 -26.52
N ILE A 23 -0.92 -1.93 -25.93
CA ILE A 23 -0.50 -3.19 -26.55
C ILE A 23 -1.16 -3.39 -27.90
N LYS A 24 -2.46 -3.12 -28.00
CA LYS A 24 -3.17 -3.20 -29.29
C LYS A 24 -2.55 -2.28 -30.34
N ARG A 25 -2.23 -1.03 -29.97
CA ARG A 25 -1.54 -0.09 -30.88
C ARG A 25 -0.17 -0.62 -31.34
N LEU A 26 0.63 -1.16 -30.42
CA LEU A 26 1.97 -1.69 -30.71
C LEU A 26 1.90 -2.91 -31.65
N LEU A 27 0.93 -3.80 -31.45
CA LEU A 27 0.76 -4.99 -32.28
C LEU A 27 0.20 -4.68 -33.68
N ASP A 28 -0.67 -3.68 -33.80
CA ASP A 28 -1.36 -3.37 -35.06
C ASP A 28 -0.57 -2.39 -35.96
N LYS A 29 0.16 -1.42 -35.40
CA LYS A 29 0.63 -0.23 -36.17
C LYS A 29 2.06 0.24 -35.87
N GLU A 30 2.49 0.23 -34.62
CA GLU A 30 3.72 0.95 -34.20
C GLU A 30 4.58 0.07 -33.30
N TRP A 31 5.30 -0.89 -33.89
CA TRP A 31 6.14 -1.79 -33.09
C TRP A 31 7.37 -1.09 -32.51
N ASP A 32 7.35 -0.82 -31.21
CA ASP A 32 8.52 -0.44 -30.42
C ASP A 32 8.85 -1.55 -29.40
N PRO A 33 9.98 -2.26 -29.55
CA PRO A 33 10.33 -3.37 -28.67
C PRO A 33 10.63 -2.93 -27.24
N PHE A 34 11.05 -1.68 -27.01
CA PHE A 34 11.32 -1.15 -25.69
C PHE A 34 10.05 -0.80 -24.93
N GLU A 35 9.09 -0.11 -25.58
CA GLU A 35 7.76 0.08 -25.00
C GLU A 35 7.06 -1.26 -24.75
N ALA A 36 7.08 -2.16 -25.74
CA ALA A 36 6.48 -3.49 -25.63
C ALA A 36 7.05 -4.30 -24.44
N SER A 37 8.35 -4.22 -24.19
CA SER A 37 8.99 -4.95 -23.09
C SER A 37 8.59 -4.43 -21.71
N TRP A 38 8.42 -3.11 -21.55
CA TRP A 38 7.91 -2.53 -20.30
C TRP A 38 6.44 -2.88 -20.05
N LEU A 39 5.59 -2.88 -21.09
CA LEU A 39 4.20 -3.32 -20.96
C LEU A 39 4.10 -4.83 -20.68
N ALA A 40 4.96 -5.65 -21.29
CA ALA A 40 5.10 -7.07 -20.95
C ALA A 40 5.55 -7.25 -19.49
N TYR A 41 6.48 -6.43 -19.02
CA TYR A 41 6.92 -6.43 -17.62
C TYR A 41 5.75 -6.13 -16.67
N ALA A 42 4.93 -5.13 -16.99
CA ALA A 42 3.73 -4.79 -16.23
C ALA A 42 2.76 -5.98 -16.12
N LEU A 43 2.41 -6.60 -17.25
CA LEU A 43 1.51 -7.76 -17.27
C LEU A 43 2.10 -8.99 -16.57
N SER A 44 3.41 -9.17 -16.60
CA SER A 44 4.08 -10.29 -15.92
C SER A 44 3.94 -10.26 -14.40
N GLN A 45 3.62 -9.10 -13.80
CA GLN A 45 3.40 -8.98 -12.36
C GLN A 45 2.17 -9.75 -11.87
N GLU A 46 1.27 -10.13 -12.77
CA GLU A 46 0.09 -10.96 -12.49
C GLU A 46 0.31 -12.43 -12.77
N GLY A 47 1.53 -12.82 -13.17
CA GLY A 47 1.87 -14.18 -13.60
C GLY A 47 1.74 -14.38 -15.11
N PHE A 48 2.33 -15.49 -15.56
CA PHE A 48 2.40 -15.86 -16.97
C PHE A 48 1.25 -16.76 -17.43
N GLU A 49 0.65 -17.51 -16.50
CA GLU A 49 -0.42 -18.46 -16.77
C GLU A 49 -1.72 -17.73 -17.11
N GLY A 50 -2.39 -18.12 -18.21
CA GLY A 50 -3.65 -17.50 -18.66
C GLY A 50 -3.55 -16.06 -19.20
N ASN A 51 -2.36 -15.44 -19.20
CA ASN A 51 -2.16 -14.05 -19.62
C ASN A 51 -1.97 -13.93 -21.15
N GLN A 52 -3.07 -13.94 -21.90
CA GLN A 52 -3.05 -13.93 -23.37
C GLN A 52 -2.35 -12.70 -23.97
N LEU A 53 -2.53 -11.51 -23.38
CA LEU A 53 -1.89 -10.28 -23.85
C LEU A 53 -0.37 -10.34 -23.66
N LEU A 54 0.10 -10.86 -22.52
CA LEU A 54 1.52 -11.08 -22.29
C LEU A 54 2.09 -12.07 -23.30
N GLN A 55 1.43 -13.22 -23.52
CA GLN A 55 1.92 -14.21 -24.49
C GLN A 55 2.02 -13.62 -25.91
N ALA A 56 1.03 -12.82 -26.35
CA ALA A 56 1.08 -12.15 -27.65
C ALA A 56 2.28 -11.20 -27.78
N LEU A 57 2.61 -10.46 -26.73
CA LEU A 57 3.82 -9.62 -26.70
C LEU A 57 5.11 -10.44 -26.74
N LEU A 58 5.18 -11.51 -25.94
CA LEU A 58 6.35 -12.39 -25.90
C LEU A 58 6.59 -13.04 -27.28
N ASP A 59 5.57 -13.57 -27.93
CA ASP A 59 5.67 -14.17 -29.27
C ASP A 59 6.15 -13.16 -30.32
N ARG A 60 5.77 -11.87 -30.20
CA ARG A 60 6.25 -10.82 -31.10
C ARG A 60 7.68 -10.41 -30.76
N LEU A 61 8.05 -10.29 -29.48
CA LEU A 61 9.42 -10.01 -29.02
C LEU A 61 10.40 -11.13 -29.41
N GLU A 62 9.99 -12.40 -29.27
CA GLU A 62 10.79 -13.57 -29.68
C GLU A 62 11.08 -13.53 -31.19
N ARG A 63 10.08 -13.19 -32.02
CA ARG A 63 10.28 -12.99 -33.47
C ARG A 63 11.23 -11.83 -33.76
N TRP A 64 10.99 -10.69 -33.11
CA TRP A 64 11.84 -9.50 -33.25
C TRP A 64 13.31 -9.79 -32.89
N ALA A 65 13.56 -10.54 -31.81
CA ALA A 65 14.90 -10.92 -31.38
C ALA A 65 15.63 -11.86 -32.37
N LYS A 66 14.92 -12.46 -33.32
CA LYS A 66 15.47 -13.31 -34.39
C LYS A 66 15.66 -12.54 -35.71
N GLU A 67 15.16 -11.31 -35.83
CA GLU A 67 15.37 -10.46 -37.02
C GLU A 67 16.84 -10.05 -37.15
N ASP A 68 17.35 -10.04 -38.39
CA ASP A 68 18.75 -9.73 -38.70
C ASP A 68 19.11 -8.31 -38.27
N GLY A 69 20.30 -8.14 -37.66
CA GLY A 69 20.81 -6.83 -37.22
C GLY A 69 20.21 -6.30 -35.92
N THR A 70 19.06 -6.81 -35.44
CA THR A 70 18.45 -6.43 -34.15
C THR A 70 19.43 -6.59 -32.98
N ARG A 71 20.20 -7.68 -33.02
CA ARG A 71 21.16 -8.04 -31.97
C ARG A 71 22.40 -7.12 -31.95
N ALA A 72 22.73 -6.49 -33.08
CA ALA A 72 23.88 -5.57 -33.20
C ALA A 72 23.58 -4.16 -32.67
N VAL A 73 22.31 -3.75 -32.60
CA VAL A 73 21.92 -2.42 -32.13
C VAL A 73 22.10 -2.31 -30.61
N GLN A 74 22.95 -1.40 -30.12
CA GLN A 74 23.25 -1.25 -28.69
C GLN A 74 21.99 -1.03 -27.83
N ARG A 75 21.04 -0.20 -28.30
CA ARG A 75 19.76 0.10 -27.60
C ARG A 75 18.80 -1.08 -27.50
N SER A 76 19.05 -2.19 -28.19
CA SER A 76 18.27 -3.42 -28.04
C SER A 76 18.57 -4.16 -26.74
N ILE A 77 19.55 -3.72 -25.92
CA ILE A 77 19.95 -4.46 -24.72
C ILE A 77 18.82 -4.59 -23.69
N GLY A 78 18.10 -3.51 -23.38
CA GLY A 78 16.97 -3.53 -22.44
C GLY A 78 15.88 -4.52 -22.85
N PRO A 79 15.33 -4.41 -24.08
CA PRO A 79 14.33 -5.35 -24.57
C PRO A 79 14.81 -6.81 -24.60
N LEU A 80 16.06 -7.06 -25.04
CA LEU A 80 16.62 -8.42 -25.06
C LEU A 80 16.79 -9.00 -23.65
N CYS A 81 17.23 -8.18 -22.68
CA CYS A 81 17.33 -8.58 -21.29
C CYS A 81 15.96 -8.89 -20.67
N PHE A 82 14.95 -8.06 -20.96
CA PHE A 82 13.58 -8.33 -20.55
C PHE A 82 13.06 -9.63 -21.15
N LEU A 83 13.24 -9.86 -22.45
CA LEU A 83 12.82 -11.09 -23.11
C LEU A 83 13.49 -12.32 -22.47
N ALA A 84 14.81 -12.29 -22.29
CA ALA A 84 15.53 -13.37 -21.62
C ALA A 84 15.04 -13.59 -20.18
N TYR A 85 14.77 -12.52 -19.43
CA TYR A 85 14.18 -12.57 -18.10
C TYR A 85 12.80 -13.23 -18.10
N PHE A 86 11.93 -12.86 -19.05
CA PHE A 86 10.58 -13.45 -19.17
C PHE A 86 10.63 -14.92 -19.54
N LEU A 87 11.49 -15.32 -20.48
CA LEU A 87 11.68 -16.71 -20.86
C LEU A 87 12.14 -17.54 -19.67
N PHE A 88 13.14 -17.04 -18.93
CA PHE A 88 13.60 -17.67 -17.70
C PHE A 88 12.47 -17.83 -16.67
N LYS A 89 11.69 -16.77 -16.40
CA LYS A 89 10.55 -16.80 -15.46
C LYS A 89 9.40 -17.70 -15.92
N ASN A 90 9.25 -17.89 -17.23
CA ASN A 90 8.25 -18.77 -17.82
C ASN A 90 8.77 -20.21 -18.04
N ASN A 91 9.90 -20.59 -17.43
CA ASN A 91 10.55 -21.90 -17.57
C ASN A 91 10.85 -22.30 -19.03
N LYS A 92 11.02 -21.32 -19.94
CA LYS A 92 11.48 -21.52 -21.30
C LYS A 92 12.99 -21.28 -21.36
N ASN A 93 13.75 -22.28 -21.80
CA ASN A 93 15.21 -22.17 -21.90
C ASN A 93 15.62 -21.87 -23.36
N GLU A 94 16.27 -20.73 -23.58
CA GLU A 94 16.81 -20.29 -24.87
C GLU A 94 18.30 -19.93 -24.69
N PRO A 95 19.19 -20.94 -24.62
CA PRO A 95 20.59 -20.75 -24.21
C PRO A 95 21.40 -19.85 -25.17
N ASP A 96 21.03 -19.84 -26.45
CA ASP A 96 21.66 -18.99 -27.45
C ASP A 96 21.37 -17.50 -27.19
N LEU A 97 20.13 -17.17 -26.84
CA LEU A 97 19.73 -15.80 -26.50
C LEU A 97 20.42 -15.34 -25.21
N GLU A 98 20.43 -16.19 -24.18
CA GLU A 98 21.10 -15.88 -22.90
C GLU A 98 22.59 -15.58 -23.13
N THR A 99 23.29 -16.44 -23.85
CA THR A 99 24.74 -16.27 -24.12
C THR A 99 25.01 -14.97 -24.87
N ILE A 100 24.22 -14.66 -25.90
CA ILE A 100 24.36 -13.43 -26.68
C ILE A 100 24.12 -12.19 -25.81
N VAL A 101 23.10 -12.21 -24.97
CA VAL A 101 22.76 -11.08 -24.10
C VAL A 101 23.86 -10.86 -23.07
N LEU A 102 24.36 -11.93 -22.43
CA LEU A 102 25.44 -11.83 -21.44
C LEU A 102 26.74 -11.26 -22.03
N ASN A 103 27.16 -11.75 -23.21
CA ASN A 103 28.34 -11.21 -23.90
C ASN A 103 28.17 -9.71 -24.21
N LYS A 104 26.98 -9.32 -24.68
CA LYS A 104 26.67 -7.91 -24.97
C LYS A 104 26.68 -7.04 -23.72
N ILE A 105 26.24 -7.56 -22.57
CA ILE A 105 26.33 -6.85 -21.29
C ILE A 105 27.80 -6.57 -20.94
N GLU A 106 28.70 -7.56 -21.10
CA GLU A 106 30.13 -7.39 -20.82
C GLU A 106 30.76 -6.32 -21.71
N GLU A 107 30.53 -6.39 -23.02
CA GLU A 107 31.04 -5.40 -23.99
C GLU A 107 30.58 -3.98 -23.64
N LEU A 108 29.29 -3.82 -23.32
CA LEU A 108 28.71 -2.52 -22.95
C LEU A 108 29.28 -1.97 -21.64
N CYS A 109 29.50 -2.83 -20.65
CA CYS A 109 30.03 -2.43 -19.36
C CYS A 109 31.54 -2.15 -19.38
N GLN A 110 32.29 -2.73 -20.32
CA GLN A 110 33.71 -2.42 -20.52
C GLN A 110 33.91 -1.12 -21.32
N GLY A 111 33.01 -0.80 -22.25
CA GLY A 111 33.03 0.43 -23.07
C GLY A 111 32.50 1.69 -22.37
N ILE A 112 33.03 2.04 -21.20
CA ILE A 112 32.42 2.97 -20.22
C ILE A 112 32.21 4.44 -20.69
N ASN A 113 32.74 4.88 -21.84
CA ASN A 113 32.99 6.31 -22.09
C ASN A 113 32.17 7.01 -23.20
N HIS A 114 31.09 6.40 -23.72
CA HIS A 114 30.25 7.08 -24.72
C HIS A 114 28.99 7.70 -24.11
N LYS A 115 28.71 8.98 -24.40
CA LYS A 115 27.55 9.74 -23.86
C LYS A 115 26.21 9.05 -24.12
N PHE A 116 26.05 8.41 -25.27
CA PHE A 116 24.81 7.71 -25.68
C PHE A 116 24.81 6.21 -25.40
N SER A 117 25.74 5.71 -24.58
CA SER A 117 25.78 4.29 -24.23
C SER A 117 24.52 3.89 -23.44
N PRO A 118 23.90 2.73 -23.72
CA PRO A 118 22.74 2.22 -22.97
C PRO A 118 22.97 2.12 -21.47
N VAL A 119 24.21 1.96 -21.01
CA VAL A 119 24.51 1.94 -19.56
C VAL A 119 24.23 3.29 -18.88
N ASN A 120 24.18 4.37 -19.67
CA ASN A 120 23.76 5.69 -19.20
C ASN A 120 22.25 5.85 -19.18
N ASP A 121 21.45 4.85 -19.55
CA ASP A 121 20.00 4.89 -19.46
C ASP A 121 19.51 3.93 -18.36
N PRO A 122 18.97 4.44 -17.24
CA PRO A 122 18.54 3.60 -16.13
C PRO A 122 17.35 2.69 -16.51
N GLU A 123 16.51 3.09 -17.47
CA GLU A 123 15.39 2.26 -17.94
C GLU A 123 15.89 1.08 -18.78
N GLN A 124 17.09 1.18 -19.38
CA GLN A 124 17.78 0.06 -20.05
C GLN A 124 18.54 -0.83 -19.06
N MET A 125 19.08 -0.24 -17.99
CA MET A 125 19.87 -0.96 -16.99
C MET A 125 19.05 -1.73 -15.95
N PHE A 126 17.81 -1.33 -15.69
CA PHE A 126 16.93 -2.10 -14.82
C PHE A 126 16.63 -3.51 -15.35
N PRO A 127 16.26 -3.72 -16.64
CA PRO A 127 16.14 -5.05 -17.25
C PRO A 127 17.43 -5.88 -17.18
N VAL A 128 18.59 -5.24 -17.41
CA VAL A 128 19.91 -5.89 -17.31
C VAL A 128 20.11 -6.43 -15.89
N ALA A 129 19.82 -5.61 -14.88
CA ALA A 129 19.95 -6.00 -13.48
C ALA A 129 18.96 -7.10 -13.08
N LEU A 130 17.72 -7.05 -13.56
CA LEU A 130 16.73 -8.11 -13.34
C LEU A 130 17.21 -9.46 -13.86
N LEU A 131 17.70 -9.50 -15.11
CA LEU A 131 18.21 -10.73 -15.72
C LEU A 131 19.42 -11.27 -14.95
N VAL A 132 20.45 -10.45 -14.76
CA VAL A 132 21.71 -10.86 -14.10
C VAL A 132 21.50 -11.24 -12.64
N GLY A 133 20.63 -10.51 -11.93
CA GLY A 133 20.24 -10.82 -10.56
C GLY A 133 19.56 -12.18 -10.46
N THR A 134 18.69 -12.50 -11.42
CA THR A 134 17.93 -13.76 -11.44
C THR A 134 18.76 -14.95 -11.93
N SER A 135 19.70 -14.76 -12.87
CA SER A 135 20.48 -15.86 -13.47
C SER A 135 21.65 -16.36 -12.61
N GLY A 136 22.00 -15.66 -11.52
CA GLY A 136 23.04 -16.08 -10.57
C GLY A 136 24.47 -16.08 -11.13
N LYS A 137 24.73 -15.39 -12.24
CA LYS A 137 26.05 -15.32 -12.89
C LYS A 137 26.93 -14.23 -12.24
N GLU A 138 27.67 -14.59 -11.19
CA GLU A 138 28.48 -13.66 -10.39
C GLU A 138 29.46 -12.76 -11.19
N PRO A 139 30.21 -13.25 -12.22
CA PRO A 139 31.17 -12.39 -12.95
C PRO A 139 30.52 -11.19 -13.66
N HIS A 140 29.31 -11.40 -14.22
CA HIS A 140 28.55 -10.33 -14.86
C HIS A 140 27.95 -9.38 -13.82
N ARG A 141 27.55 -9.89 -12.65
CA ARG A 141 27.00 -9.08 -11.54
C ARG A 141 27.96 -7.99 -11.13
N ASP A 142 29.22 -8.32 -10.83
CA ASP A 142 30.21 -7.33 -10.39
C ASP A 142 30.49 -6.26 -11.46
N THR A 143 30.49 -6.67 -12.72
CA THR A 143 30.70 -5.78 -13.87
C THR A 143 29.55 -4.77 -13.99
N VAL A 144 28.30 -5.25 -13.90
CA VAL A 144 27.10 -4.39 -13.94
C VAL A 144 27.01 -3.48 -12.73
N VAL A 145 27.32 -3.98 -11.52
CA VAL A 145 27.35 -3.16 -10.29
C VAL A 145 28.31 -1.99 -10.44
N LYS A 146 29.55 -2.24 -10.90
CA LYS A 146 30.55 -1.18 -11.14
C LYS A 146 30.06 -0.15 -12.15
N ALA A 147 29.43 -0.60 -13.23
CA ALA A 147 28.87 0.29 -14.25
C ALA A 147 27.76 1.20 -13.69
N ILE A 148 26.87 0.67 -12.85
CA ILE A 148 25.76 1.44 -12.25
C ILE A 148 26.26 2.41 -11.18
N GLN A 149 27.16 1.98 -10.29
CA GLN A 149 27.67 2.82 -9.19
C GLN A 149 28.34 4.11 -9.69
N ALA A 150 28.99 4.07 -10.85
CA ALA A 150 29.59 5.24 -11.49
C ALA A 150 28.54 6.27 -12.00
N ARG A 151 27.24 5.97 -11.94
CA ARG A 151 26.16 6.70 -12.63
C ARG A 151 24.99 7.10 -11.72
N LEU A 152 25.16 7.06 -10.40
CA LEU A 152 24.15 7.43 -9.39
C LEU A 152 23.85 8.94 -9.29
N ASN A 153 24.04 9.67 -10.38
CA ASN A 153 23.90 11.12 -10.48
C ASN A 153 22.73 11.47 -11.41
N GLY A 154 22.18 12.69 -11.31
CA GLY A 154 21.14 13.21 -12.19
C GLY A 154 19.77 13.30 -11.53
N THR A 155 18.71 13.25 -12.35
CA THR A 155 17.31 13.37 -11.89
C THR A 155 16.94 12.33 -10.84
N LEU A 156 15.92 12.60 -10.03
CA LEU A 156 15.52 11.68 -8.97
C LEU A 156 15.05 10.32 -9.54
N LYS A 157 14.17 10.32 -10.55
CA LYS A 157 13.76 9.11 -11.30
C LYS A 157 14.96 8.25 -11.72
N ARG A 158 16.01 8.86 -12.27
CA ARG A 158 17.23 8.17 -12.70
C ARG A 158 17.96 7.51 -11.53
N ARG A 159 18.12 8.23 -10.42
CA ARG A 159 18.76 7.70 -9.22
C ARG A 159 17.96 6.56 -8.60
N ILE A 160 16.62 6.66 -8.61
CA ILE A 160 15.72 5.59 -8.13
C ILE A 160 15.90 4.32 -8.95
N LEU A 161 15.81 4.40 -10.27
CA LEU A 161 15.94 3.21 -11.13
C LEU A 161 17.32 2.54 -11.02
N TYR A 162 18.41 3.31 -10.93
CA TYR A 162 19.72 2.71 -10.66
C TYR A 162 19.84 2.10 -9.27
N ALA A 163 19.22 2.71 -8.25
CA ALA A 163 19.16 2.11 -6.92
C ALA A 163 18.36 0.80 -6.93
N ALA A 164 17.25 0.75 -7.68
CA ALA A 164 16.48 -0.46 -7.91
C ALA A 164 17.33 -1.53 -8.62
N SER A 165 18.05 -1.18 -9.68
CA SER A 165 19.00 -2.08 -10.35
C SER A 165 20.04 -2.64 -9.37
N LEU A 166 20.61 -1.83 -8.48
CA LEU A 166 21.57 -2.30 -7.48
C LEU A 166 20.93 -3.25 -6.45
N ARG A 167 19.67 -3.01 -6.06
CA ARG A 167 18.91 -3.90 -5.17
C ARG A 167 18.65 -5.26 -5.82
N GLU A 168 18.30 -5.30 -7.11
CA GLU A 168 18.17 -6.57 -7.87
C GLU A 168 19.49 -7.35 -7.96
N LEU A 169 20.63 -6.66 -7.83
CA LEU A 169 21.98 -7.25 -7.78
C LEU A 169 22.47 -7.49 -6.35
N SER A 170 21.55 -7.58 -5.38
CA SER A 170 21.82 -7.84 -3.95
C SER A 170 22.74 -6.82 -3.28
N LYS A 171 22.72 -5.56 -3.73
CA LYS A 171 23.42 -4.45 -3.07
C LYS A 171 22.43 -3.58 -2.30
N THR A 172 22.76 -3.31 -1.04
CA THR A 172 21.98 -2.38 -0.21
C THR A 172 22.32 -0.95 -0.59
N VAL A 173 21.31 -0.21 -1.05
CA VAL A 173 21.42 1.21 -1.40
C VAL A 173 20.26 1.95 -0.74
N SER A 174 20.58 3.08 -0.11
CA SER A 174 19.60 4.03 0.39
C SER A 174 19.43 5.16 -0.62
N ILE A 175 18.19 5.51 -0.93
CA ILE A 175 17.90 6.66 -1.77
C ILE A 175 17.90 7.90 -0.90
N VAL A 176 18.82 8.82 -1.16
CA VAL A 176 18.83 10.14 -0.51
C VAL A 176 18.05 11.12 -1.39
N THR A 177 16.89 11.55 -0.92
CA THR A 177 16.23 12.76 -1.44
C THR A 177 17.11 13.94 -1.02
N GLN A 178 17.67 14.69 -1.98
CA GLN A 178 18.61 15.79 -1.72
C GLN A 178 17.86 17.04 -1.20
N GLY A 179 17.15 16.91 -0.08
CA GLY A 179 16.42 18.01 0.57
C GLY A 179 15.08 18.37 -0.07
N ASP A 180 14.92 18.24 -1.40
CA ASP A 180 13.67 18.56 -2.09
C ASP A 180 12.85 17.30 -2.38
N GLU A 181 11.57 17.32 -1.97
CA GLU A 181 10.60 16.31 -2.39
C GLU A 181 10.31 16.47 -3.90
N PRO A 182 10.27 15.37 -4.67
CA PRO A 182 10.01 15.46 -6.11
C PRO A 182 8.61 16.03 -6.34
N ASN A 183 8.53 17.00 -7.25
CA ASN A 183 7.27 17.56 -7.71
C ASN A 183 6.92 17.10 -9.14
N ASP A 184 7.81 16.36 -9.82
CA ASP A 184 7.53 15.82 -11.15
C ASP A 184 6.85 14.44 -11.08
N PRO A 185 5.84 14.18 -11.93
CA PRO A 185 5.11 12.91 -11.91
C PRO A 185 5.97 11.65 -12.07
N GLY A 186 6.95 11.68 -12.96
CA GLY A 186 7.82 10.52 -13.23
C GLY A 186 8.63 10.12 -12.00
N SER A 187 9.18 11.07 -11.25
CA SER A 187 9.92 10.79 -10.02
C SER A 187 9.02 10.35 -8.87
N ILE A 188 7.80 10.89 -8.76
CA ILE A 188 6.81 10.45 -7.75
C ILE A 188 6.40 9.00 -8.02
N ILE A 189 6.06 8.64 -9.27
CA ILE A 189 5.69 7.27 -9.65
C ILE A 189 6.85 6.31 -9.41
N ALA A 190 8.06 6.68 -9.81
CA ALA A 190 9.25 5.86 -9.56
C ALA A 190 9.48 5.62 -8.06
N MET A 191 9.16 6.60 -7.21
CA MET A 191 9.33 6.48 -5.77
C MET A 191 8.25 5.60 -5.13
N VAL A 192 6.99 5.73 -5.55
CA VAL A 192 5.91 4.80 -5.18
C VAL A 192 6.34 3.37 -5.51
N TRP A 193 6.76 3.14 -6.75
CA TRP A 193 7.23 1.84 -7.21
C TRP A 193 8.40 1.29 -6.41
N PHE A 194 9.40 2.13 -6.11
CA PHE A 194 10.54 1.71 -5.32
C PHE A 194 10.13 1.31 -3.88
N CYS A 195 9.27 2.09 -3.23
CA CYS A 195 8.82 1.81 -1.86
C CYS A 195 7.88 0.60 -1.77
N GLU A 196 7.08 0.35 -2.81
CA GLU A 196 6.25 -0.87 -2.91
C GLU A 196 7.10 -2.12 -3.12
N ARG A 197 8.12 -2.02 -3.98
CA ARG A 197 8.97 -3.16 -4.35
C ARG A 197 9.98 -3.51 -3.26
N TYR A 198 10.51 -2.51 -2.57
CA TYR A 198 11.56 -2.68 -1.58
C TYR A 198 11.09 -2.17 -0.20
N GLU A 199 11.82 -1.23 0.39
CA GLU A 199 11.53 -0.63 1.68
C GLU A 199 11.35 0.88 1.52
N GLY A 200 10.45 1.45 2.31
CA GLY A 200 10.26 2.90 2.39
C GLY A 200 8.89 3.31 2.90
N GLU A 201 8.64 4.62 2.90
CA GLU A 201 7.40 5.22 3.40
C GLU A 201 6.28 5.15 2.35
N ARG A 202 5.69 3.96 2.12
CA ARG A 202 4.61 3.76 1.14
C ARG A 202 3.46 4.75 1.29
N GLU A 203 2.97 4.91 2.52
CA GLU A 203 1.88 5.85 2.85
C GLU A 203 2.19 7.29 2.41
N LYS A 204 3.45 7.73 2.55
CA LYS A 204 3.89 9.07 2.13
C LYS A 204 3.81 9.22 0.62
N TRP A 205 4.37 8.27 -0.13
CA TRP A 205 4.50 8.40 -1.58
C TRP A 205 3.18 8.18 -2.31
N TRP A 206 2.29 7.34 -1.80
CA TRP A 206 0.92 7.26 -2.33
C TRP A 206 0.13 8.56 -2.12
N LYS A 207 0.37 9.32 -1.05
CA LYS A 207 -0.20 10.67 -0.90
C LYS A 207 0.36 11.64 -1.93
N SER A 208 1.66 11.60 -2.16
CA SER A 208 2.29 12.42 -3.20
C SER A 208 1.71 12.08 -4.58
N PHE A 209 1.54 10.79 -4.90
CA PHE A 209 0.88 10.37 -6.13
C PHE A 209 -0.56 10.88 -6.24
N GLU A 210 -1.36 10.78 -5.17
CA GLU A 210 -2.75 11.27 -5.19
C GLU A 210 -2.81 12.78 -5.48
N SER A 211 -1.86 13.57 -4.98
CA SER A 211 -1.80 15.02 -5.24
C SER A 211 -1.54 15.40 -6.70
N ILE A 212 -0.93 14.51 -7.48
CA ILE A 212 -0.64 14.72 -8.90
C ILE A 212 -1.57 13.93 -9.83
N ARG A 213 -2.47 13.10 -9.29
CA ARG A 213 -3.24 12.11 -10.07
C ARG A 213 -4.01 12.73 -11.23
N GLU A 214 -4.64 13.89 -11.01
CA GLU A 214 -5.41 14.60 -12.04
C GLU A 214 -4.54 15.26 -13.13
N THR A 215 -3.24 15.41 -12.87
CA THR A 215 -2.28 15.99 -13.83
C THR A 215 -1.65 14.95 -14.75
N VAL A 216 -1.87 13.66 -14.48
CA VAL A 216 -1.25 12.55 -15.19
C VAL A 216 -2.25 11.90 -16.14
N SER A 217 -1.81 11.57 -17.35
CA SER A 217 -2.59 10.80 -18.32
C SER A 217 -1.93 9.47 -18.66
N LEU A 218 -2.73 8.40 -18.70
CA LEU A 218 -2.30 7.06 -19.09
C LEU A 218 -2.19 6.90 -20.62
N ASN A 219 -2.81 7.79 -21.40
CA ASN A 219 -2.85 7.73 -22.86
C ASN A 219 -2.62 9.13 -23.45
N SER A 220 -1.98 9.19 -24.61
CA SER A 220 -1.97 10.40 -25.42
C SER A 220 -3.35 10.60 -26.05
N VAL A 221 -4.23 11.37 -25.41
CA VAL A 221 -5.46 11.85 -26.05
C VAL A 221 -5.12 13.14 -26.79
N GLU A 222 -5.48 13.23 -28.07
CA GLU A 222 -5.11 14.33 -28.98
C GLU A 222 -5.64 15.72 -28.60
N ASN A 223 -6.25 15.94 -27.43
CA ASN A 223 -6.91 17.21 -27.07
C ASN A 223 -6.82 17.63 -25.58
N VAL A 224 -5.77 17.24 -24.85
CA VAL A 224 -5.52 17.76 -23.49
C VAL A 224 -4.13 18.38 -23.41
N GLU A 225 -4.04 19.70 -23.56
CA GLU A 225 -2.78 20.45 -23.62
C GLU A 225 -1.99 20.51 -22.29
N SER A 226 -2.55 20.01 -21.18
CA SER A 226 -1.97 20.23 -19.83
C SER A 226 -1.69 18.96 -19.00
N SER A 227 -1.89 17.74 -19.52
CA SER A 227 -1.64 16.51 -18.76
C SER A 227 -0.29 15.87 -19.11
N TYR A 228 0.49 15.48 -18.09
CA TYR A 228 1.71 14.71 -18.25
C TYR A 228 1.38 13.28 -18.70
N VAL A 229 1.72 12.92 -19.93
CA VAL A 229 1.49 11.58 -20.48
C VAL A 229 2.58 10.63 -20.00
N LEU A 230 2.19 9.53 -19.34
CA LEU A 230 3.13 8.55 -18.81
C LEU A 230 3.80 7.74 -19.93
N SER A 231 5.10 7.47 -19.75
CA SER A 231 5.80 6.50 -20.60
C SER A 231 5.40 5.06 -20.28
N ALA A 232 5.67 4.12 -21.19
CA ALA A 232 5.44 2.69 -20.95
C ALA A 232 6.14 2.19 -19.66
N ALA A 233 7.34 2.69 -19.37
CA ALA A 233 8.07 2.38 -18.14
C ALA A 233 7.35 2.91 -16.89
N GLU A 234 6.84 4.14 -16.94
CA GLU A 234 6.09 4.74 -15.81
C GLU A 234 4.77 4.03 -15.57
N ILE A 235 4.06 3.65 -16.64
CA ILE A 235 2.85 2.82 -16.55
C ILE A 235 3.17 1.47 -15.92
N ALA A 236 4.27 0.84 -16.34
CA ALA A 236 4.69 -0.45 -15.78
C ALA A 236 5.06 -0.35 -14.29
N MET A 237 5.80 0.69 -13.90
CA MET A 237 6.13 0.97 -12.50
C MET A 237 4.87 1.21 -11.65
N LEU A 238 3.95 2.06 -12.14
CA LEU A 238 2.67 2.31 -11.46
C LEU A 238 1.84 1.03 -11.36
N TYR A 239 1.75 0.25 -12.43
CA TYR A 239 0.97 -0.98 -12.43
C TYR A 239 1.52 -2.03 -11.46
N GLU A 240 2.83 -2.24 -11.43
CA GLU A 240 3.45 -3.12 -10.45
C GLU A 240 3.16 -2.66 -9.01
N SER A 241 3.26 -1.35 -8.77
CA SER A 241 2.94 -0.76 -7.45
C SER A 241 1.52 -1.10 -7.02
N LEU A 242 0.57 -0.96 -7.94
CA LEU A 242 -0.85 -1.26 -7.69
C LEU A 242 -1.08 -2.76 -7.48
N VAL A 243 -0.43 -3.64 -8.25
CA VAL A 243 -0.50 -5.08 -8.06
C VAL A 243 0.02 -5.47 -6.67
N ARG A 244 1.13 -4.87 -6.23
CA ARG A 244 1.71 -5.12 -4.90
C ARG A 244 0.79 -4.64 -3.77
N GLU A 245 0.32 -3.39 -3.83
CA GLU A 245 -0.56 -2.83 -2.81
C GLU A 245 -1.93 -3.53 -2.77
N THR A 246 -2.47 -3.99 -3.90
CA THR A 246 -3.73 -4.74 -3.90
C THR A 246 -3.58 -6.19 -3.44
N ASN A 247 -2.42 -6.83 -3.67
CA ASN A 247 -2.17 -8.21 -3.22
C ASN A 247 -1.72 -8.28 -1.75
N ASN A 248 -0.96 -7.29 -1.28
CA ASN A 248 -0.50 -7.19 0.11
C ASN A 248 -0.53 -5.72 0.57
N PRO A 249 -1.72 -5.23 0.98
CA PRO A 249 -1.91 -3.83 1.33
C PRO A 249 -1.06 -3.37 2.50
N ASP A 250 -0.50 -2.16 2.44
CA ASP A 250 0.21 -1.61 3.59
C ASP A 250 -0.77 -1.34 4.76
N PRO A 251 -0.54 -1.92 5.96
CA PRO A 251 -1.45 -1.72 7.09
C PRO A 251 -1.64 -0.24 7.48
N LYS A 252 -0.63 0.62 7.26
CA LYS A 252 -0.75 2.06 7.53
C LYS A 252 -1.68 2.73 6.52
N LEU A 253 -1.58 2.38 5.24
CA LEU A 253 -2.56 2.80 4.23
C LEU A 253 -3.97 2.27 4.54
N LEU A 254 -4.11 1.00 4.92
CA LEU A 254 -5.39 0.44 5.33
C LEU A 254 -6.00 1.20 6.51
N PHE A 255 -5.20 1.55 7.52
CA PHE A 255 -5.65 2.39 8.63
C PHE A 255 -6.16 3.76 8.13
N GLU A 256 -5.51 4.35 7.12
CA GLU A 256 -5.88 5.64 6.52
C GLU A 256 -7.09 5.55 5.56
N LEU A 257 -7.33 4.41 4.93
CA LEU A 257 -8.43 4.22 3.98
C LEU A 257 -9.70 3.66 4.62
N TYR A 258 -9.56 2.80 5.64
CA TYR A 258 -10.71 2.20 6.29
C TYR A 258 -11.55 3.28 6.98
N PRO A 259 -12.89 3.26 6.83
CA PRO A 259 -13.78 4.26 7.41
C PRO A 259 -13.98 3.98 8.92
N LEU A 260 -12.91 4.00 9.70
CA LEU A 260 -12.96 3.82 11.15
C LEU A 260 -13.84 4.90 11.80
N HIS A 261 -14.43 4.56 12.96
CA HIS A 261 -15.19 5.51 13.76
C HIS A 261 -14.35 6.77 14.07
N PRO A 262 -14.90 8.00 13.99
CA PRO A 262 -14.14 9.24 14.17
C PRO A 262 -13.32 9.31 15.46
N LEU A 263 -13.84 8.77 16.58
CA LEU A 263 -13.12 8.68 17.86
C LEU A 263 -11.77 7.95 17.73
N ILE A 264 -11.72 6.88 16.92
CA ILE A 264 -10.51 6.09 16.70
C ILE A 264 -9.66 6.72 15.59
N LYS A 265 -10.31 7.09 14.48
CA LYS A 265 -9.65 7.64 13.29
C LYS A 265 -8.92 8.95 13.57
N ASN A 266 -9.59 9.85 14.29
CA ASN A 266 -9.10 11.18 14.62
C ASN A 266 -8.45 11.22 16.01
N GLY A 267 -8.45 10.10 16.75
CA GLY A 267 -7.69 9.95 17.99
C GLY A 267 -6.21 10.07 17.70
N GLU A 268 -5.64 11.26 17.92
CA GLU A 268 -4.26 11.60 17.55
C GLU A 268 -3.24 10.58 18.08
N ILE A 269 -3.42 10.16 19.34
CA ILE A 269 -2.56 9.18 20.00
C ILE A 269 -2.66 7.80 19.32
N VAL A 270 -3.87 7.30 19.07
CA VAL A 270 -4.08 5.98 18.41
C VAL A 270 -3.41 5.96 17.05
N ARG A 271 -3.67 6.99 16.24
CA ARG A 271 -3.12 7.11 14.90
C ARG A 271 -1.59 7.22 14.91
N LYS A 272 -1.03 8.02 15.81
CA LYS A 272 0.42 8.17 15.98
C LYS A 272 1.06 6.83 16.32
N LEU A 273 0.55 6.14 17.34
CA LEU A 273 1.08 4.86 17.80
C LEU A 273 1.03 3.80 16.71
N PHE A 274 -0.06 3.72 15.94
CA PHE A 274 -0.17 2.77 14.83
C PHE A 274 0.90 3.03 13.75
N ARG A 275 1.14 4.30 13.40
CA ARG A 275 2.17 4.68 12.42
C ARG A 275 3.59 4.39 12.88
N GLU A 276 3.85 4.53 14.18
CA GLU A 276 5.12 4.22 14.83
C GLU A 276 5.30 2.70 15.08
N ALA A 277 4.41 1.86 14.54
CA ALA A 277 4.38 0.41 14.76
C ALA A 277 4.22 0.00 16.22
N ASN A 278 3.69 0.89 17.08
CA ASN A 278 3.37 0.61 18.47
C ASN A 278 1.92 0.10 18.59
N TYR A 279 1.66 -1.04 17.96
CA TYR A 279 0.34 -1.59 17.74
C TYR A 279 -0.44 -1.93 19.01
N VAL A 280 0.25 -2.53 19.99
CA VAL A 280 -0.34 -2.90 21.29
C VAL A 280 -0.91 -1.67 21.99
N HIS A 281 -0.14 -0.58 22.04
CA HIS A 281 -0.56 0.66 22.67
C HIS A 281 -1.61 1.39 21.84
N ALA A 282 -1.53 1.34 20.51
CA ALA A 282 -2.56 1.92 19.64
C ALA A 282 -3.95 1.32 19.95
N VAL A 283 -4.04 -0.02 20.05
CA VAL A 283 -5.28 -0.70 20.44
C VAL A 283 -5.69 -0.35 21.87
N PHE A 284 -4.74 -0.30 22.81
CA PHE A 284 -5.07 0.00 24.20
C PHE A 284 -5.62 1.42 24.39
N GLU A 285 -5.08 2.40 23.68
CA GLU A 285 -5.61 3.76 23.66
C GLU A 285 -6.99 3.83 23.00
N ALA A 286 -7.22 3.07 21.91
CA ALA A 286 -8.55 2.95 21.32
C ALA A 286 -9.57 2.33 22.29
N PHE A 287 -9.15 1.35 23.10
CA PHE A 287 -9.97 0.76 24.15
C PHE A 287 -10.33 1.76 25.25
N LYS A 288 -9.37 2.58 25.71
CA LYS A 288 -9.66 3.65 26.70
C LYS A 288 -10.66 4.65 26.16
N LEU A 289 -10.51 5.06 24.89
CA LEU A 289 -11.47 5.95 24.23
C LEU A 289 -12.87 5.31 24.20
N PHE A 290 -12.97 4.03 23.86
CA PHE A 290 -14.22 3.26 23.89
C PHE A 290 -14.87 3.23 25.28
N GLU A 291 -14.10 2.89 26.33
CA GLU A 291 -14.59 2.88 27.70
C GLU A 291 -15.10 4.26 28.13
N ASN A 292 -14.31 5.30 27.90
CA ASN A 292 -14.67 6.67 28.24
C ASN A 292 -15.92 7.15 27.51
N TYR A 293 -16.10 6.76 26.25
CA TYR A 293 -17.29 7.11 25.49
C TYR A 293 -18.56 6.51 26.11
N ILE A 294 -18.53 5.23 26.50
CA ILE A 294 -19.67 4.60 27.18
C ILE A 294 -19.93 5.25 28.54
N ARG A 295 -18.89 5.58 29.32
CA ARG A 295 -19.04 6.30 30.60
C ARG A 295 -19.76 7.62 30.42
N GLN A 296 -19.34 8.42 29.42
CA GLN A 296 -19.94 9.72 29.12
C GLN A 296 -21.42 9.60 28.74
N LEU A 297 -21.79 8.59 27.94
CA LEU A 297 -23.18 8.37 27.53
C LEU A 297 -24.08 7.88 28.67
N THR A 298 -23.54 7.08 29.60
CA THR A 298 -24.34 6.33 30.57
C THR A 298 -24.29 6.86 31.99
N GLY A 299 -23.30 7.71 32.30
CA GLY A 299 -23.00 8.20 33.64
C GLY A 299 -22.52 7.10 34.60
N LEU A 300 -22.15 5.92 34.10
CA LEU A 300 -21.64 4.82 34.94
C LEU A 300 -20.16 5.03 35.25
N ASP A 301 -19.82 4.93 36.53
CA ASP A 301 -18.43 4.92 37.00
C ASP A 301 -18.10 3.56 37.64
N LYS A 302 -17.78 2.58 36.80
CA LYS A 302 -17.44 1.20 37.18
C LYS A 302 -16.27 0.71 36.34
N GLU A 303 -15.79 -0.51 36.54
CA GLU A 303 -14.82 -1.09 35.62
C GLU A 303 -15.41 -1.33 34.22
N ALA A 304 -14.57 -1.28 33.18
CA ALA A 304 -14.99 -1.38 31.77
C ALA A 304 -16.00 -2.50 31.48
N ARG A 305 -15.73 -3.72 31.95
CA ARG A 305 -16.63 -4.87 31.73
C ARG A 305 -17.99 -4.68 32.41
N SER A 306 -17.99 -4.15 33.63
CA SER A 306 -19.21 -3.86 34.39
C SER A 306 -20.02 -2.73 33.76
N ILE A 307 -19.36 -1.70 33.21
CA ILE A 307 -20.01 -0.63 32.46
C ILE A 307 -20.75 -1.21 31.25
N VAL A 308 -20.08 -2.07 30.46
CA VAL A 308 -20.71 -2.74 29.31
C VAL A 308 -21.90 -3.59 29.74
N GLN A 309 -21.72 -4.44 30.75
CA GLN A 309 -22.77 -5.33 31.26
C GLN A 309 -24.02 -4.57 31.67
N GLU A 310 -23.87 -3.47 32.41
CA GLU A 310 -25.00 -2.69 32.90
C GLU A 310 -25.61 -1.79 31.82
N SER A 311 -24.78 -1.19 30.97
CA SER A 311 -25.27 -0.26 29.95
C SER A 311 -25.97 -0.97 28.80
N MET A 312 -25.56 -2.18 28.43
CA MET A 312 -26.02 -2.89 27.23
C MET A 312 -26.84 -4.16 27.53
N ARG A 313 -27.24 -4.39 28.78
CA ARG A 313 -28.07 -5.55 29.18
C ARG A 313 -29.38 -5.69 28.39
N LYS A 314 -29.94 -6.89 28.37
CA LYS A 314 -31.17 -7.22 27.66
C LYS A 314 -32.40 -6.53 28.26
N GLU A 315 -32.49 -6.47 29.59
CA GLU A 315 -33.58 -5.81 30.31
C GLU A 315 -33.20 -4.38 30.72
N SER A 316 -33.94 -3.38 30.24
CA SER A 316 -33.71 -1.96 30.58
C SER A 316 -32.25 -1.49 30.37
N PRO A 317 -31.71 -1.59 29.14
CA PRO A 317 -30.38 -1.04 28.82
C PRO A 317 -30.37 0.48 28.89
N LYS A 318 -29.20 1.05 29.20
CA LYS A 318 -28.91 2.47 29.00
C LYS A 318 -28.54 2.79 27.56
N ILE A 319 -27.93 1.83 26.85
CA ILE A 319 -27.60 1.89 25.42
C ILE A 319 -28.44 0.84 24.72
N LYS A 320 -29.49 1.30 24.04
CA LYS A 320 -30.47 0.45 23.36
C LYS A 320 -30.20 0.47 21.85
N PHE A 321 -29.62 -0.62 21.33
CA PHE A 321 -29.14 -0.71 19.95
C PHE A 321 -30.26 -0.85 18.90
N ASN A 322 -31.46 -1.25 19.31
CA ASN A 322 -32.63 -1.47 18.46
C ASN A 322 -33.92 -1.35 19.31
N SER A 323 -35.11 -1.63 18.75
CA SER A 323 -36.38 -1.34 19.42
C SER A 323 -36.75 -2.31 20.56
N LEU A 324 -36.08 -3.48 20.66
CA LEU A 324 -36.31 -4.55 21.65
C LEU A 324 -37.75 -5.12 21.67
N GLN A 325 -38.51 -4.97 20.58
CA GLN A 325 -39.88 -5.48 20.47
C GLN A 325 -39.87 -7.01 20.34
N GLY A 326 -38.99 -7.55 19.50
CA GLY A 326 -38.95 -8.98 19.17
C GLY A 326 -37.83 -9.78 19.84
N ASN A 327 -37.91 -11.12 19.77
CA ASN A 327 -36.83 -12.00 20.21
C ASN A 327 -35.53 -11.78 19.41
N SER A 328 -35.65 -11.52 18.10
CA SER A 328 -34.50 -11.25 17.23
C SER A 328 -33.73 -9.99 17.67
N GLU A 329 -34.44 -8.89 17.91
CA GLU A 329 -33.83 -7.64 18.40
C GLU A 329 -33.20 -7.79 19.78
N ARG A 330 -33.87 -8.50 20.71
CA ARG A 330 -33.31 -8.80 22.03
C ARG A 330 -32.05 -9.68 21.95
N ASN A 331 -31.99 -10.61 20.99
CA ASN A 331 -30.80 -11.42 20.76
C ASN A 331 -29.65 -10.61 20.15
N GLU A 332 -29.94 -9.66 19.26
CA GLU A 332 -28.93 -8.74 18.72
C GLU A 332 -28.35 -7.83 19.82
N GLN A 333 -29.20 -7.27 20.68
CA GLN A 333 -28.77 -6.48 21.85
C GLN A 333 -27.80 -7.29 22.73
N GLU A 334 -28.17 -8.53 23.06
CA GLU A 334 -27.32 -9.43 23.84
C GLU A 334 -26.02 -9.76 23.10
N GLY A 335 -26.06 -10.02 21.79
CA GLY A 335 -24.87 -10.27 20.99
C GLY A 335 -23.88 -9.11 20.99
N LEU A 336 -24.36 -7.87 20.82
CA LEU A 336 -23.51 -6.67 20.86
C LEU A 336 -22.92 -6.42 22.25
N LYS A 337 -23.68 -6.70 23.31
CA LYS A 337 -23.16 -6.68 24.69
C LYS A 337 -22.03 -7.70 24.84
N LEU A 338 -22.23 -8.95 24.40
CA LEU A 338 -21.24 -10.02 24.52
C LEU A 338 -19.96 -9.70 23.73
N ILE A 339 -20.07 -9.14 22.52
CA ILE A 339 -18.90 -8.67 21.76
C ILE A 339 -18.17 -7.57 22.54
N SER A 340 -18.89 -6.60 23.07
CA SER A 340 -18.32 -5.50 23.85
C SER A 340 -17.63 -5.99 25.13
N GLU A 341 -18.19 -6.98 25.82
CA GLU A 341 -17.54 -7.64 26.95
C GLU A 341 -16.28 -8.40 26.53
N GLY A 342 -16.34 -9.06 25.38
CA GLY A 342 -15.20 -9.74 24.76
C GLY A 342 -14.06 -8.78 24.49
N ILE A 343 -14.34 -7.57 23.97
CA ILE A 343 -13.35 -6.50 23.78
C ILE A 343 -12.70 -6.13 25.13
N CYS A 344 -13.50 -5.91 26.18
CA CYS A 344 -12.98 -5.61 27.52
C CYS A 344 -12.08 -6.73 28.05
N ALA A 345 -12.48 -8.00 27.89
CA ALA A 345 -11.72 -9.13 28.37
C ALA A 345 -10.43 -9.37 27.57
N ALA A 346 -10.50 -9.32 26.23
CA ALA A 346 -9.36 -9.62 25.36
C ALA A 346 -8.27 -8.55 25.42
N ILE A 347 -8.65 -7.27 25.55
CA ILE A 347 -7.67 -6.17 25.51
C ILE A 347 -7.08 -5.89 26.90
N ARG A 348 -7.87 -5.99 27.97
CA ARG A 348 -7.41 -5.66 29.34
C ARG A 348 -6.65 -6.82 30.00
N ASN A 349 -7.01 -8.08 29.74
CA ASN A 349 -6.60 -9.22 30.57
C ASN A 349 -5.18 -9.77 30.27
N PRO A 350 -4.68 -9.81 29.02
CA PRO A 350 -3.29 -10.19 28.74
C PRO A 350 -2.30 -9.02 28.91
N LYS A 351 -2.71 -7.79 28.60
CA LYS A 351 -1.83 -6.62 28.45
C LYS A 351 -1.52 -5.86 29.75
N ALA A 352 -2.21 -6.16 30.85
CA ALA A 352 -2.03 -5.52 32.15
C ALA A 352 -1.15 -6.31 33.14
N HIS A 353 -0.87 -7.57 32.85
CA HIS A 353 -0.19 -8.49 33.78
C HIS A 353 1.15 -9.02 33.25
N GLU A 354 1.43 -8.84 31.96
CA GLU A 354 2.71 -9.20 31.34
C GLU A 354 3.39 -7.96 30.70
N PRO A 355 4.74 -7.90 30.66
CA PRO A 355 5.44 -6.80 30.01
C PRO A 355 5.08 -6.68 28.52
N SER A 356 5.05 -5.46 27.98
CA SER A 356 4.68 -5.19 26.58
C SER A 356 5.60 -5.82 25.53
N PHE A 357 6.80 -6.26 25.92
CA PHE A 357 7.76 -6.98 25.08
C PHE A 357 7.61 -8.51 25.15
N ALA A 358 6.70 -9.04 25.99
CA ALA A 358 6.44 -10.47 26.03
C ALA A 358 5.88 -10.94 24.67
N PRO A 359 6.40 -12.04 24.08
CA PRO A 359 5.91 -12.56 22.80
C PRO A 359 4.41 -12.87 22.79
N THR A 360 3.85 -13.19 23.94
CA THR A 360 2.42 -13.43 24.22
C THR A 360 1.54 -12.18 24.13
N VAL A 361 2.15 -10.98 24.11
CA VAL A 361 1.48 -9.66 24.13
C VAL A 361 1.66 -8.90 22.81
N GLN A 362 2.72 -9.21 22.06
CA GLN A 362 3.01 -8.61 20.76
C GLN A 362 1.93 -9.00 19.75
N ILE A 363 1.42 -8.01 19.02
CA ILE A 363 0.48 -8.20 17.92
C ILE A 363 1.06 -7.55 16.67
N ASP A 364 0.79 -8.13 15.50
CA ASP A 364 1.19 -7.51 14.24
C ASP A 364 0.23 -6.37 13.84
N ALA A 365 0.55 -5.72 12.73
CA ALA A 365 -0.19 -4.56 12.23
C ALA A 365 -1.62 -4.90 11.78
N TYR A 366 -1.82 -6.08 11.20
CA TYR A 366 -3.12 -6.52 10.71
C TYR A 366 -4.02 -6.92 11.87
N GLU A 367 -3.50 -7.67 12.83
CA GLU A 367 -4.22 -8.02 14.05
C GLU A 367 -4.64 -6.76 14.83
N ALA A 368 -3.74 -5.77 14.92
CA ALA A 368 -4.07 -4.50 15.53
C ALA A 368 -5.16 -3.76 14.77
N LEU A 369 -5.13 -3.76 13.44
CA LEU A 369 -6.18 -3.18 12.62
C LEU A 369 -7.51 -3.90 12.83
N ASP A 370 -7.54 -5.23 12.91
CA ASP A 370 -8.75 -6.01 13.18
C ASP A 370 -9.38 -5.66 14.53
N GLN A 371 -8.54 -5.51 15.57
CA GLN A 371 -8.98 -5.07 16.89
C GLN A 371 -9.54 -3.63 16.85
N LEU A 372 -8.87 -2.71 16.14
CA LEU A 372 -9.34 -1.34 15.95
C LEU A 372 -10.65 -1.26 15.17
N VAL A 373 -10.80 -2.07 14.11
CA VAL A 373 -12.02 -2.19 13.32
C VAL A 373 -13.17 -2.73 14.16
N THR A 374 -12.91 -3.72 15.02
CA THR A 374 -13.90 -4.30 15.93
C THR A 374 -14.39 -3.28 16.95
N ILE A 375 -13.48 -2.52 17.58
CA ILE A 375 -13.85 -1.42 18.48
C ILE A 375 -14.65 -0.35 17.73
N SER A 376 -14.17 0.05 16.54
CA SER A 376 -14.83 1.02 15.68
C SER A 376 -16.24 0.57 15.28
N TYR A 377 -16.45 -0.71 15.00
CA TYR A 377 -17.77 -1.27 14.69
C TYR A 377 -18.73 -1.05 15.86
N ILE A 378 -18.34 -1.41 17.09
CA ILE A 378 -19.18 -1.22 18.26
C ILE A 378 -19.47 0.26 18.52
N LEU A 379 -18.47 1.15 18.39
CA LEU A 379 -18.68 2.59 18.52
C LEU A 379 -19.73 3.12 17.53
N LYS A 380 -19.67 2.70 16.26
CA LYS A 380 -20.70 3.05 15.27
C LYS A 380 -22.08 2.50 15.61
N ARG A 381 -22.16 1.34 16.27
CA ARG A 381 -23.43 0.79 16.78
C ARG A 381 -23.97 1.64 17.92
N ILE A 382 -23.09 2.12 18.82
CA ILE A 382 -23.45 2.99 19.95
C ILE A 382 -23.95 4.34 19.44
N ASP A 383 -23.30 4.95 18.44
CA ASP A 383 -23.74 6.23 17.84
C ASP A 383 -25.17 6.20 17.30
N ARG A 384 -25.64 5.03 16.86
CA ARG A 384 -26.98 4.81 16.32
C ARG A 384 -27.99 4.36 17.37
N ALA A 385 -27.54 4.11 18.61
CA ALA A 385 -28.37 3.59 19.68
C ALA A 385 -29.20 4.71 20.33
N GLU A 386 -30.35 4.32 20.87
CA GLU A 386 -31.12 5.17 21.76
C GLU A 386 -30.43 5.13 23.15
N VAL A 387 -29.98 6.29 23.62
CA VAL A 387 -29.39 6.43 24.97
C VAL A 387 -30.48 6.85 25.93
N VAL A 388 -30.78 6.00 26.91
CA VAL A 388 -31.75 6.32 27.97
C VAL A 388 -31.04 7.18 29.01
N PRO A 389 -31.40 8.46 29.17
CA PRO A 389 -30.74 9.34 30.10
C PRO A 389 -30.93 8.84 31.54
N PRO A 390 -29.96 9.09 32.45
CA PRO A 390 -30.15 8.78 33.85
C PRO A 390 -31.38 9.51 34.40
N PRO A 391 -32.16 8.90 35.32
CA PRO A 391 -33.25 9.61 35.97
C PRO A 391 -32.70 10.87 36.64
N VAL A 392 -33.29 12.02 36.30
CA VAL A 392 -32.95 13.32 36.91
C VAL A 392 -33.14 13.18 38.41
N GLN A 393 -32.07 13.33 39.19
CA GLN A 393 -32.18 13.41 40.64
C GLN A 393 -33.02 14.65 40.96
N ALA A 394 -34.26 14.44 41.40
CA ALA A 394 -35.06 15.52 41.95
C ALA A 394 -34.31 16.05 43.17
N ASN A 395 -33.93 17.33 43.14
CA ASN A 395 -33.39 18.01 44.31
C ASN A 395 -34.41 17.96 45.44
N GLU A 396 -34.25 17.04 46.38
CA GLU A 396 -34.88 17.09 47.70
C GLU A 396 -34.20 18.20 48.52
N ASN A 397 -34.40 19.45 48.13
CA ASN A 397 -34.09 20.62 48.94
C ASN A 397 -35.23 21.62 48.77
N GLY A 398 -36.31 21.38 49.50
CA GLY A 398 -37.46 22.27 49.54
C GLY A 398 -38.42 21.89 50.68
N SER A 399 -38.38 22.68 51.74
CA SER A 399 -39.38 22.78 52.82
C SER A 399 -39.34 21.75 53.96
N LYS A 400 -38.40 21.95 54.88
CA LYS A 400 -38.67 21.90 56.33
C LYS A 400 -37.92 23.03 57.03
N HIS A 401 -38.60 23.68 58.00
CA HIS A 401 -38.27 24.93 58.74
C HIS A 401 -38.85 26.20 58.10
N SER A 402 -39.65 27.03 58.78
CA SER A 402 -40.07 27.06 60.20
C SER A 402 -41.18 28.11 60.33
N GLU A 403 -42.38 27.70 60.73
CA GLU A 403 -43.32 28.58 61.41
C GLU A 403 -43.00 28.50 62.91
N GLU A 404 -42.29 29.50 63.44
CA GLU A 404 -42.36 29.83 64.86
C GLU A 404 -41.91 31.29 65.07
N ASN A 405 -42.87 32.06 65.61
CA ASN A 405 -42.71 33.26 66.43
C ASN A 405 -42.15 34.54 65.81
N THR A 406 -43.02 35.56 65.71
CA THR A 406 -42.76 36.81 66.43
C THR A 406 -44.06 37.55 66.75
N THR A 407 -44.16 37.88 68.04
CA THR A 407 -44.92 38.96 68.74
C THR A 407 -45.59 40.04 67.91
#